data_AF-A0AAE7K8K9-F1
#
_entry.id   AF-A0AAE7K8K9-F1
#
_cell.length_a   1.000
_cell.length_b   1.000
_cell.length_c   1.000
_cell.angle_alpha   90.00
_cell.angle_beta   90.00
_cell.angle_gamma   90.00
#
_symmetry.space_group_name_H-M   'P 1'
#
loop_
_entity.id
_entity.type
_entity.pdbx_description
1 polymer ?
#
loop_
_entity_poly.entity_id
_entity_poly.type
_entity_poly.pdbx_seq_one_letter_code
_entity_poly.pdbx_strand_id
1 'polypeptide(L)'
;MFKSFSCDWLKLALVQVLRSGWSIVILVGLSLFICSFTGRQAFMVWWLALSGVVLVGFSIFLGNLPYRLLKPEMHISRHACFWSWVVWGVGFVLICLSPLYASPLYLLFLEPLGAATGFLFCQWVSRKGLLVWIQ
;
A
#
# COMPACT_ATOMS: atom_id res chain seq x y z
N MET A 1 33.39 15.73 -15.82
CA MET A 1 32.73 16.68 -14.90
C MET A 1 31.24 16.32 -14.87
N PHE A 2 30.82 15.43 -13.97
CA PHE A 2 29.41 15.03 -13.86
C PHE A 2 28.63 16.17 -13.22
N LYS A 3 27.85 16.88 -14.03
CA LYS A 3 26.94 17.93 -13.57
C LYS A 3 25.89 17.23 -12.71
N SER A 4 25.92 17.45 -11.39
CA SER A 4 24.92 16.94 -10.47
C SER A 4 23.56 17.49 -10.91
N PHE A 5 22.73 16.66 -11.54
CA PHE A 5 21.36 17.00 -11.83
C PHE A 5 20.65 17.25 -10.50
N SER A 6 20.42 18.51 -10.15
CA SER A 6 19.67 18.90 -8.97
C SER A 6 18.26 18.33 -9.07
N CYS A 7 18.06 17.17 -8.45
CA CYS A 7 16.80 16.43 -8.48
C CYS A 7 15.73 17.05 -7.56
N ASP A 8 15.98 18.21 -6.97
CA ASP A 8 15.07 18.82 -5.98
C ASP A 8 13.75 19.25 -6.61
N TRP A 9 13.77 19.74 -7.85
CA TRP A 9 12.56 20.04 -8.63
C TRP A 9 11.71 18.80 -8.94
N LEU A 10 12.36 17.65 -9.08
CA LEU A 10 11.79 16.39 -9.52
C LEU A 10 11.25 15.67 -8.30
N LYS A 11 11.95 15.75 -7.16
CA LYS A 11 11.41 15.38 -5.85
C LYS A 11 10.16 16.19 -5.51
N LEU A 12 10.17 17.51 -5.70
CA LEU A 12 8.99 18.36 -5.45
C LEU A 12 7.81 18.01 -6.37
N ALA A 13 8.06 17.83 -7.67
CA ALA A 13 7.05 17.42 -8.63
C ALA A 13 6.52 16.01 -8.31
N LEU A 14 7.40 15.06 -8.00
CA LEU A 14 7.02 13.69 -7.61
C LEU A 14 6.15 13.72 -6.35
N VAL A 15 6.51 14.53 -5.35
CA VAL A 15 5.73 14.71 -4.11
C VAL A 15 4.36 15.34 -4.39
N GLN A 16 4.27 16.32 -5.27
CA GLN A 16 2.99 16.92 -5.68
C GLN A 16 2.11 15.94 -6.44
N VAL A 17 2.69 15.15 -7.35
CA VAL A 17 1.99 14.11 -8.10
C VAL A 17 1.55 12.97 -7.18
N LEU A 18 2.39 12.58 -6.22
CA LEU A 18 2.03 11.64 -5.15
C LEU A 18 0.92 12.17 -4.22
N ARG A 19 0.73 13.49 -4.17
CA ARG A 19 -0.30 14.15 -3.35
C ARG A 19 -1.64 14.21 -4.07
N SER A 20 -1.65 14.32 -5.41
CA SER A 20 -2.87 14.22 -6.20
C SER A 20 -3.23 12.74 -6.34
N GLY A 21 -4.30 12.28 -5.69
CA GLY A 21 -4.73 10.86 -5.73
C GLY A 21 -4.92 10.29 -7.13
N TRP A 22 -4.99 11.16 -8.15
CA TRP A 22 -4.88 10.85 -9.57
C TRP A 22 -3.68 9.98 -9.95
N SER A 23 -2.52 10.14 -9.31
CA SER A 23 -1.36 9.29 -9.57
C SER A 23 -1.64 7.83 -9.24
N ILE A 24 -2.37 7.55 -8.16
CA ILE A 24 -2.77 6.20 -7.77
C ILE A 24 -3.77 5.66 -8.79
N VAL A 25 -4.75 6.47 -9.22
CA VAL A 25 -5.73 6.07 -10.24
C VAL A 25 -5.06 5.72 -11.56
N ILE A 26 -4.09 6.54 -12.01
CA ILE A 26 -3.33 6.29 -13.24
C ILE A 26 -2.47 5.02 -13.08
N LEU A 27 -1.81 4.83 -11.93
CA LEU A 27 -0.97 3.67 -11.65
C LEU A 27 -1.80 2.36 -11.61
N VAL A 28 -2.98 2.41 -11.00
CA VAL A 28 -3.97 1.31 -11.01
C VAL A 28 -4.49 1.07 -12.43
N GLY A 29 -4.85 2.11 -13.18
CA GLY A 29 -5.31 1.99 -14.55
C GLY A 29 -4.27 1.34 -15.48
N LEU A 30 -3.01 1.80 -15.40
CA LEU A 30 -1.90 1.24 -16.17
C LEU A 30 -1.60 -0.20 -15.76
N SER A 31 -1.59 -0.52 -14.47
CA SER A 31 -1.35 -1.89 -14.01
C SER A 31 -2.48 -2.84 -14.43
N LEU A 32 -3.74 -2.42 -14.36
CA LEU A 32 -4.87 -3.20 -14.87
C LEU A 32 -4.82 -3.39 -16.39
N PHE A 33 -4.42 -2.36 -17.13
CA PHE A 33 -4.21 -2.46 -18.57
C PHE A 33 -3.13 -3.49 -18.89
N ILE A 34 -1.96 -3.42 -18.23
CA ILE A 34 -0.87 -4.39 -18.38
C ILE A 34 -1.33 -5.81 -18.01
N CYS A 35 -2.08 -5.96 -16.91
CA CYS A 35 -2.67 -7.23 -16.49
C CYS A 35 -3.63 -7.80 -17.53
N SER A 36 -4.38 -6.94 -18.23
CA SER A 36 -5.29 -7.37 -19.30
C SER A 36 -4.56 -8.01 -20.48
N PHE A 37 -3.31 -7.61 -20.76
CA PHE A 37 -2.49 -8.23 -21.81
C PHE A 37 -1.74 -9.48 -21.33
N THR A 38 -1.31 -9.50 -20.07
CA THR A 38 -0.49 -10.60 -19.51
C THR A 38 -1.33 -11.74 -18.92
N GLY A 39 -2.62 -11.52 -18.70
CA GLY A 39 -3.58 -12.55 -18.30
C GLY A 39 -3.85 -12.62 -16.80
N ARG A 40 -4.64 -13.62 -16.38
CA ARG A 40 -5.19 -13.72 -15.01
C ARG A 40 -4.12 -13.86 -13.93
N GLN A 41 -2.98 -14.48 -14.23
CA GLN A 41 -1.88 -14.67 -13.28
C GLN A 41 -1.23 -13.33 -12.90
N ALA A 42 -1.02 -12.44 -13.87
CA ALA A 42 -0.49 -11.10 -13.63
C ALA A 42 -1.41 -10.28 -12.71
N PHE A 43 -2.72 -10.37 -12.96
CA PHE A 43 -3.73 -9.75 -12.11
C PHE A 43 -3.68 -10.30 -10.68
N MET A 44 -3.56 -11.63 -10.50
CA MET A 44 -3.48 -12.23 -9.17
C MET A 44 -2.23 -11.78 -8.40
N VAL A 45 -1.05 -11.79 -9.04
CA VAL A 45 0.21 -11.33 -8.41
C VAL A 45 0.08 -9.87 -7.97
N TRP A 46 -0.38 -9.01 -8.86
CA TRP A 46 -0.55 -7.58 -8.57
C TRP A 46 -1.60 -7.33 -7.47
N TRP A 47 -2.75 -8.02 -7.56
CA TRP A 47 -3.86 -7.87 -6.62
C TRP A 47 -3.52 -8.38 -5.22
N LEU A 48 -2.82 -9.53 -5.11
CA LEU A 48 -2.36 -10.09 -3.84
C LEU A 48 -1.35 -9.16 -3.17
N ALA A 49 -0.40 -8.62 -3.93
CA ALA A 49 0.56 -7.65 -3.41
C ALA A 49 -0.11 -6.35 -2.94
N LEU A 50 -1.05 -5.81 -3.73
CA LEU A 50 -1.82 -4.62 -3.37
C LEU A 50 -2.63 -4.86 -2.10
N SER A 51 -3.47 -5.89 -2.10
CA SER A 51 -4.37 -6.19 -0.97
C SER A 51 -3.59 -6.51 0.31
N GLY A 52 -2.50 -7.27 0.21
CA GLY A 52 -1.61 -7.57 1.33
C GLY A 52 -1.00 -6.32 1.95
N VAL A 53 -0.44 -5.41 1.13
CA VAL A 53 0.13 -4.15 1.65
C VAL A 53 -0.93 -3.22 2.21
N VAL A 54 -2.11 -3.17 1.60
CA VAL A 54 -3.24 -2.38 2.11
C VAL A 54 -3.70 -2.92 3.47
N LEU A 55 -3.87 -4.23 3.62
CA LEU A 55 -4.21 -4.89 4.90
C LEU A 55 -3.16 -4.65 5.97
N VAL A 56 -1.87 -4.78 5.66
CA VAL A 56 -0.78 -4.47 6.59
C VAL A 56 -0.81 -2.99 6.98
N GLY A 57 -1.05 -2.09 6.02
CA GLY A 57 -1.21 -0.65 6.30
C GLY A 57 -2.38 -0.36 7.22
N PHE A 58 -3.55 -0.96 6.98
CA PHE A 58 -4.72 -0.86 7.85
C PHE A 58 -4.47 -1.44 9.24
N SER A 59 -3.77 -2.57 9.33
CA SER A 59 -3.35 -3.15 10.60
C SER A 59 -2.49 -2.17 11.39
N ILE A 60 -1.54 -1.48 10.74
CA ILE A 60 -0.73 -0.45 11.38
C ILE A 60 -1.62 0.72 11.82
N PHE A 61 -2.60 1.17 11.03
CA PHE A 61 -3.54 2.20 11.51
C PHE A 61 -4.33 1.75 12.74
N LEU A 62 -4.84 0.53 12.76
CA LEU A 62 -5.58 -0.06 13.89
C LEU A 62 -4.70 -0.26 15.13
N GLY A 63 -3.45 -0.69 14.95
CA GLY A 63 -2.49 -0.92 16.04
C GLY A 63 -1.83 0.36 16.55
N ASN A 64 -1.75 1.40 15.72
CA ASN A 64 -1.06 2.67 16.00
C ASN A 64 -2.03 3.84 16.32
N LEU A 65 -3.35 3.59 16.23
CA LEU A 65 -4.42 4.39 16.84
C LEU A 65 -4.08 4.88 18.27
N PRO A 66 -3.56 4.04 19.19
CA PRO A 66 -3.20 4.48 20.54
C PRO A 66 -1.98 5.42 20.61
N TYR A 67 -1.06 5.41 19.64
CA TYR A 67 0.12 6.30 19.65
C TYR A 67 -0.15 7.70 19.08
N ARG A 68 -1.16 7.85 18.20
CA ARG A 68 -1.58 9.16 17.67
C ARG A 68 -2.58 9.89 18.56
N LEU A 69 -3.31 9.16 19.41
CA LEU A 69 -4.11 9.74 20.48
C LEU A 69 -3.16 10.11 21.62
N LEU A 70 -2.73 11.38 21.65
CA LEU A 70 -2.03 12.02 22.76
C LEU A 70 -2.94 12.14 24.01
N LYS A 71 -3.68 11.08 24.35
CA LYS A 71 -4.50 10.94 25.56
C LYS A 71 -4.11 9.62 26.25
N PRO A 72 -3.32 9.69 27.32
CA PRO A 72 -2.74 8.53 28.01
C PRO A 72 -3.76 7.69 28.82
N GLU A 73 -5.07 7.80 28.55
CA GLU A 73 -6.13 7.21 29.37
C GLU A 73 -7.14 6.30 28.62
N MET A 74 -7.00 6.10 27.31
CA MET A 74 -7.87 5.11 26.65
C MET A 74 -7.30 3.71 26.84
N HIS A 75 -7.88 2.97 27.79
CA HIS A 75 -7.67 1.53 27.93
C HIS A 75 -7.88 0.84 26.58
N ILE A 76 -6.79 0.29 26.05
CA ILE A 76 -6.76 -0.53 24.84
C ILE A 76 -7.81 -1.63 24.99
N SER A 77 -8.82 -1.66 24.12
CA SER A 77 -9.65 -2.85 24.02
C SER A 77 -8.76 -3.98 23.50
N ARG A 78 -8.56 -5.02 24.32
CA ARG A 78 -7.76 -6.21 23.96
C ARG A 78 -8.20 -6.80 22.61
N HIS A 79 -9.47 -6.62 22.27
CA HIS A 79 -10.09 -6.97 21.00
C HIS A 79 -9.50 -6.20 19.82
N ALA A 80 -9.30 -4.88 19.90
CA ALA A 80 -8.72 -4.11 18.79
C ALA A 80 -7.27 -4.50 18.48
N CYS A 81 -6.47 -4.76 19.52
CA CYS A 81 -5.10 -5.25 19.35
C CYS A 81 -5.07 -6.66 18.73
N PHE A 82 -5.98 -7.53 19.15
CA PHE A 82 -6.14 -8.86 18.56
C PHE A 82 -6.54 -8.78 17.08
N TRP A 83 -7.54 -7.97 16.73
CA TRP A 83 -7.97 -7.77 15.35
C TRP A 83 -6.87 -7.14 14.48
N SER A 84 -6.08 -6.21 15.01
CA SER A 84 -4.89 -5.69 14.32
C SER A 84 -3.91 -6.81 13.96
N TRP A 85 -3.56 -7.67 14.93
CA TRP A 85 -2.67 -8.82 14.67
C TRP A 85 -3.24 -9.82 13.65
N VAL A 86 -4.54 -10.10 13.70
CA VAL A 86 -5.21 -10.97 12.72
C VAL A 86 -5.14 -10.37 11.32
N VAL A 87 -5.45 -9.08 11.18
CA VAL A 87 -5.39 -8.37 9.89
C VAL A 87 -3.96 -8.30 9.36
N TRP A 88 -2.97 -8.11 10.24
CA TRP A 88 -1.55 -8.19 9.89
C TRP A 88 -1.18 -9.55 9.33
N GLY A 89 -1.55 -10.63 10.04
CA GLY A 89 -1.26 -12.00 9.63
C GLY A 89 -1.88 -12.36 8.28
N VAL A 90 -3.13 -11.97 8.05
CA VAL A 90 -3.81 -12.17 6.75
C VAL A 90 -3.08 -11.40 5.64
N GLY A 91 -2.71 -10.13 5.89
CA GLY A 91 -1.95 -9.34 4.94
C GLY A 91 -0.58 -9.95 4.59
N PHE A 92 0.13 -10.46 5.60
CA PHE A 92 1.41 -11.14 5.42
C PHE A 92 1.28 -12.41 4.59
N VAL A 93 0.27 -13.25 4.87
CA VAL A 93 0.00 -14.47 4.10
C VAL A 93 -0.28 -14.13 2.63
N LEU A 94 -1.06 -13.08 2.34
CA LEU A 94 -1.35 -12.66 0.98
C LEU A 94 -0.07 -12.21 0.22
N ILE A 95 0.85 -11.51 0.89
CA ILE A 95 2.14 -11.13 0.31
C ILE A 95 2.98 -12.39 0.01
N CYS A 96 3.06 -13.34 0.95
CA CYS A 96 3.81 -14.58 0.73
C CYS A 96 3.21 -15.47 -0.38
N LEU A 97 1.90 -15.42 -0.59
CA LEU A 97 1.21 -16.16 -1.66
C LEU A 97 1.43 -15.54 -3.04
N SER A 98 1.67 -14.22 -3.13
CA SER A 98 1.91 -13.51 -4.39
C SER A 98 2.95 -14.17 -5.32
N PRO A 99 4.18 -14.47 -4.87
CA PRO A 99 5.22 -15.08 -5.73
C PRO A 99 4.87 -16.50 -6.20
N LEU A 100 3.97 -17.22 -5.52
CA LEU A 100 3.55 -18.56 -5.95
C LEU A 100 2.74 -18.52 -7.25
N TYR A 101 2.08 -17.39 -7.54
CA TYR A 101 1.33 -17.17 -8.78
C TYR A 101 2.20 -16.53 -9.88
N ALA A 102 3.46 -16.21 -9.60
CA ALA A 102 4.39 -15.57 -10.54
C ALA A 102 5.06 -16.58 -11.49
N SER A 103 4.25 -17.24 -12.31
CA SER A 103 4.71 -18.06 -13.43
C SER A 103 4.10 -17.47 -14.70
N PRO A 104 4.85 -16.89 -15.64
CA PRO A 104 6.32 -16.74 -15.78
C PRO A 104 7.00 -15.64 -14.93
N LEU A 105 8.33 -15.76 -14.73
CA LEU A 105 9.16 -14.95 -13.80
C LEU A 105 9.08 -13.42 -14.01
N TYR A 106 8.77 -12.93 -15.22
CA TYR A 106 8.64 -11.49 -15.44
C TYR A 106 7.46 -10.87 -14.67
N LEU A 107 6.50 -11.69 -14.23
CA LEU A 107 5.39 -11.24 -13.39
C LEU A 107 5.83 -10.80 -11.99
N LEU A 108 7.02 -11.20 -11.53
CA LEU A 108 7.59 -10.74 -10.26
C LEU A 108 7.77 -9.21 -10.23
N PHE A 109 7.89 -8.53 -11.38
CA PHE A 109 7.95 -7.08 -11.43
C PHE A 109 6.61 -6.40 -11.10
N LEU A 110 5.48 -7.10 -11.23
CA LEU A 110 4.18 -6.57 -10.83
C LEU A 110 3.99 -6.57 -9.30
N GLU A 111 4.73 -7.40 -8.57
CA GLU A 111 4.68 -7.46 -7.12
C GLU A 111 5.13 -6.14 -6.45
N PRO A 112 6.32 -5.57 -6.75
CA PRO A 112 6.72 -4.28 -6.20
C PRO A 112 5.83 -3.15 -6.71
N LEU A 113 5.25 -3.26 -7.92
CA LEU A 113 4.26 -2.30 -8.42
C LEU A 113 2.96 -2.34 -7.60
N GLY A 114 2.43 -3.54 -7.32
CA GLY A 114 1.26 -3.74 -6.46
C GLY A 114 1.53 -3.25 -5.03
N ALA A 115 2.68 -3.62 -4.46
CA ALA A 115 3.10 -3.15 -3.15
C ALA A 115 3.24 -1.62 -3.08
N ALA A 116 3.86 -1.01 -4.09
CA ALA A 116 3.97 0.45 -4.18
C ALA A 116 2.60 1.11 -4.29
N THR A 117 1.69 0.60 -5.12
CA THR A 117 0.32 1.13 -5.23
C THR A 117 -0.42 1.07 -3.88
N GLY A 118 -0.33 -0.06 -3.16
CA GLY A 118 -0.94 -0.23 -1.85
C GLY A 118 -0.35 0.72 -0.80
N PHE A 119 0.98 0.89 -0.80
CA PHE A 119 1.64 1.82 0.12
C PHE A 119 1.24 3.27 -0.13
N LEU A 120 1.20 3.68 -1.40
CA LEU A 120 0.75 5.02 -1.80
C LEU A 120 -0.72 5.26 -1.44
N PHE A 121 -1.56 4.25 -1.62
CA PHE A 121 -2.95 4.29 -1.18
C PHE A 121 -3.05 4.48 0.35
N CYS A 122 -2.33 3.70 1.14
CA CYS A 122 -2.29 3.86 2.60
C CYS A 122 -1.81 5.26 3.03
N GLN A 123 -0.78 5.80 2.37
CA GLN A 123 -0.34 7.17 2.65
C GLN A 123 -1.39 8.21 2.25
N TRP A 124 -2.06 8.04 1.12
CA TRP A 124 -3.10 8.96 0.66
C TRP A 124 -4.30 8.96 1.62
N VAL A 125 -4.76 7.78 2.04
CA VAL A 125 -5.83 7.59 3.04
C VAL A 125 -5.45 8.26 4.37
N SER A 126 -4.22 8.06 4.84
CA SER A 126 -3.71 8.70 6.07
C SER A 126 -3.69 10.23 5.99
N ARG A 127 -3.25 10.78 4.84
CA ARG A 127 -3.15 12.23 4.62
C ARG A 127 -4.51 12.89 4.46
N LYS A 128 -5.47 12.20 3.84
CA LYS A 128 -6.83 12.71 3.66
C LYS A 128 -7.68 12.64 4.93
N GLY A 129 -7.19 11.94 5.97
CA GLY A 129 -7.94 11.77 7.21
C GLY A 129 -9.25 11.01 7.01
N LEU A 130 -9.36 10.18 5.97
CA LEU A 130 -10.57 9.39 5.70
C LEU A 130 -10.87 8.39 6.83
N LEU A 131 -9.84 8.05 7.62
CA LEU A 131 -9.95 7.19 8.79
C LEU A 131 -10.19 7.96 10.10
N VAL A 132 -10.40 9.28 10.05
CA VAL A 132 -10.74 10.08 11.24
C VAL A 132 -12.09 9.64 11.83
N TRP A 133 -13.01 9.06 11.03
CA TRP A 133 -14.28 8.52 11.54
C TRP A 133 -14.10 7.22 12.36
N ILE A 134 -12.99 6.49 12.17
CA ILE A 134 -12.65 5.29 12.94
C ILE A 134 -12.00 5.66 14.30
N GLN A 135 -11.56 6.91 14.48
CA GLN A 135 -11.13 7.46 15.78
C GLN A 135 -12.32 7.84 16.65
#